data_AF-A0A5N3ZZX5-F1
#
_entry.id   AF-A0A5N3ZZX5-F1
#
_cell.length_a   1.000
_cell.length_b   1.000
_cell.length_c   1.000
_cell.angle_alpha   90.00
_cell.angle_beta   90.00
_cell.angle_gamma   90.00
#
_symmetry.space_group_name_H-M   'P 1'
#
loop_
_entity.id
_entity.type
_entity.pdbx_description
1 polymer ?
#
loop_
_entity_poly.entity_id
_entity_poly.type
_entity_poly.pdbx_seq_one_letter_code
_entity_poly.pdbx_strand_id
1 'polypeptide(L)'
;GLRCILCKQESDAECFTKPDLFKHFKIRHDVDIITEQLYFTSLEEFKTWKKEKEKQSNELFVKPYGTDKNKKFTTTKYKCHRSGFYKSKGKHLRHLKTQGSKKINGYCPAEMSVTEIDARFEVEY
;
A
#
# COMPACT_ATOMS: atom_id res chain seq x y z
N GLY A 1 0.95 15.86 -2.46
CA GLY A 1 2.17 15.12 -2.12
C GLY A 1 1.91 14.09 -1.04
N LEU A 2 2.92 13.29 -0.69
CA LEU A 2 2.82 12.27 0.35
C LEU A 2 3.09 12.88 1.74
N ARG A 3 2.44 12.35 2.78
CA ARG A 3 2.58 12.79 4.18
C ARG A 3 3.16 11.66 5.03
N CYS A 4 4.18 11.95 5.83
CA CYS A 4 4.70 11.02 6.85
C CYS A 4 3.68 10.84 7.98
N ILE A 5 3.50 9.60 8.44
CA ILE A 5 2.57 9.26 9.54
C ILE A 5 3.21 9.33 10.94
N LEU A 6 4.54 9.46 11.00
CA LEU A 6 5.31 9.44 12.25
C LEU A 6 5.70 10.84 12.73
N CYS A 7 5.54 11.86 11.87
CA CYS A 7 5.76 13.26 12.25
C CYS A 7 4.61 13.79 13.11
N LYS A 8 4.95 14.49 14.20
CA LYS A 8 3.97 15.10 15.13
C LYS A 8 3.50 16.50 14.72
N GLN A 9 4.21 17.19 13.81
CA GLN A 9 3.91 18.56 13.39
C GLN A 9 3.69 18.64 11.86
N GLU A 10 2.71 19.46 11.46
CA GLU A 10 2.32 19.60 10.04
C GLU A 10 3.37 20.31 9.18
N SER A 11 4.28 21.08 9.78
CA SER A 11 5.34 21.81 9.07
C SER A 11 6.45 20.94 8.49
N ASP A 12 6.57 19.68 8.93
CA ASP A 12 7.49 18.68 8.34
C ASP A 12 6.79 17.81 7.27
N ALA A 13 5.51 18.07 6.96
CA ALA A 13 4.64 17.18 6.20
C ALA A 13 4.51 17.52 4.70
N GLU A 14 5.39 18.35 4.15
CA GLU A 14 5.19 18.91 2.82
C GLU A 14 5.71 18.03 1.68
N CYS A 15 4.76 17.59 0.84
CA CYS A 15 4.87 17.06 -0.51
C CYS A 15 6.16 16.33 -0.94
N PHE A 16 6.45 15.21 -0.29
CA PHE A 16 7.51 14.30 -0.70
C PHE A 16 7.12 13.44 -1.91
N THR A 17 8.10 13.14 -2.78
CA THR A 17 8.03 11.96 -3.65
C THR A 17 8.20 10.68 -2.81
N LYS A 18 7.93 9.50 -3.39
CA LYS A 18 8.15 8.24 -2.66
C LYS A 18 9.62 8.08 -2.21
N PRO A 19 10.64 8.27 -3.08
CA PRO A 19 12.04 8.20 -2.66
C PRO A 19 12.37 9.14 -1.51
N ASP A 20 11.87 10.38 -1.55
CA ASP A 20 12.13 11.37 -0.49
C ASP A 20 11.50 10.93 0.83
N LEU A 21 10.29 10.37 0.78
CA LEU A 21 9.61 9.88 1.97
C LEU A 21 10.29 8.64 2.57
N PHE A 22 10.83 7.74 1.74
CA PHE A 22 11.59 6.59 2.22
C PHE A 22 12.90 7.03 2.89
N LYS A 23 13.61 7.98 2.29
CA LYS A 23 14.78 8.61 2.93
C LYS A 23 14.40 9.28 4.25
N HIS A 24 13.27 9.97 4.30
CA HIS A 24 12.76 10.59 5.51
C HIS A 24 12.47 9.56 6.62
N PHE A 25 11.82 8.44 6.31
CA PHE A 25 11.60 7.35 7.28
C PHE A 25 12.92 6.89 7.90
N LYS A 26 13.97 6.71 7.09
CA LYS A 26 15.27 6.32 7.62
C LYS A 26 15.93 7.43 8.44
N ILE A 27 16.05 8.64 7.90
CA ILE A 27 16.84 9.72 8.53
C ILE A 27 16.16 10.27 9.79
N ARG A 28 14.82 10.42 9.78
CA ARG A 28 14.07 11.08 10.87
C ARG A 28 13.45 10.11 11.86
N HIS A 29 13.21 8.87 11.45
CA HIS A 29 12.50 7.88 12.28
C HIS A 29 13.26 6.57 12.49
N ASP A 30 14.44 6.41 11.87
CA ASP A 30 15.21 5.16 11.86
C ASP A 30 14.38 3.94 11.44
N VAL A 31 13.49 4.14 10.48
CA VAL A 31 12.66 3.08 9.89
C VAL A 31 13.20 2.74 8.51
N ASP A 32 13.68 1.51 8.36
CA ASP A 32 14.07 0.95 7.07
C ASP A 32 12.84 0.39 6.34
N ILE A 33 12.72 0.76 5.07
CA ILE A 33 11.74 0.16 4.16
C ILE A 33 12.46 -0.97 3.42
N ILE A 34 12.10 -2.21 3.78
CA ILE A 34 12.69 -3.43 3.22
C ILE A 34 11.78 -3.93 2.09
N THR A 35 12.40 -4.45 1.04
CA THR A 35 11.70 -5.07 -0.08
C THR A 35 12.19 -6.49 -0.29
N GLU A 36 11.26 -7.42 -0.47
CA GLU A 36 11.50 -8.84 -0.71
C GLU A 36 10.93 -9.27 -2.07
N GLN A 37 11.66 -10.12 -2.79
CA GLN A 37 11.21 -10.71 -4.06
C GLN A 37 10.73 -12.14 -3.83
N LEU A 38 9.53 -12.44 -4.31
CA LEU A 38 8.86 -13.72 -4.12
C LEU A 38 8.35 -14.23 -5.47
N TYR A 39 8.35 -15.55 -5.61
CA TYR A 39 7.95 -16.22 -6.85
C TYR A 39 6.91 -17.27 -6.53
N PHE A 40 5.81 -17.26 -7.27
CA PHE A 40 4.75 -18.25 -7.15
C PHE A 40 4.49 -18.90 -8.51
N THR A 41 4.19 -20.19 -8.47
CA THR A 41 3.93 -21.00 -9.67
C THR A 41 2.47 -20.97 -10.10
N SER A 42 1.59 -20.45 -9.24
CA SER A 42 0.16 -20.35 -9.52
C SER A 42 -0.49 -19.16 -8.80
N LEU A 43 -1.65 -18.77 -9.31
CA LEU A 43 -2.48 -17.72 -8.72
C LEU A 43 -2.94 -18.07 -7.30
N GLU A 44 -3.26 -19.35 -7.06
CA GLU A 44 -3.78 -19.82 -5.77
C GLU A 44 -2.69 -19.81 -4.69
N GLU A 45 -1.45 -20.14 -5.06
CA GLU A 45 -0.29 -20.05 -4.18
C GLU A 45 -0.05 -18.59 -3.75
N PHE A 46 -0.03 -17.66 -4.72
CA PHE A 46 0.06 -16.22 -4.45
C PHE A 46 -1.08 -15.72 -3.55
N LYS A 47 -2.33 -16.07 -3.84
CA LYS A 47 -3.50 -15.65 -3.04
C LYS A 47 -3.42 -16.16 -1.60
N THR A 48 -2.98 -17.41 -1.42
CA THR A 48 -2.85 -18.04 -0.11
C THR A 48 -1.79 -17.32 0.72
N TRP A 49 -0.60 -17.10 0.14
CA TRP A 49 0.46 -16.32 0.77
C TRP A 49 0.01 -14.91 1.12
N LYS A 50 -0.62 -14.19 0.18
CA LYS A 50 -1.12 -12.84 0.40
C LYS A 50 -2.11 -12.79 1.56
N LYS A 51 -3.08 -13.72 1.61
CA LYS A 51 -4.09 -13.79 2.68
C LYS A 51 -3.44 -14.02 4.04
N GLU A 52 -2.43 -14.88 4.11
CA GLU A 52 -1.72 -15.14 5.36
C GLU A 52 -0.90 -13.92 5.81
N LYS A 53 -0.19 -13.25 4.90
CA LYS A 53 0.49 -11.98 5.19
C LYS A 53 -0.48 -10.92 5.70
N GLU A 54 -1.64 -10.74 5.06
CA GLU A 54 -2.67 -9.79 5.48
C GLU A 54 -3.24 -10.11 6.88
N LYS A 55 -3.39 -11.40 7.20
CA LYS A 55 -3.83 -11.85 8.52
C LYS A 55 -2.78 -11.57 9.60
N GLN A 56 -1.50 -11.80 9.30
CA GLN A 56 -0.40 -11.58 10.24
C GLN A 56 -0.17 -10.11 10.54
N SER A 57 -0.23 -9.23 9.52
CA SER A 57 -0.04 -7.79 9.70
C SER A 57 -1.31 -7.05 10.15
N ASN A 58 -2.48 -7.70 10.06
CA ASN A 58 -3.79 -7.06 10.23
C ASN A 58 -3.99 -5.88 9.25
N GLU A 59 -3.43 -6.03 8.05
CA GLU A 59 -3.53 -5.06 6.98
C GLU A 59 -4.02 -5.73 5.71
N LEU A 60 -4.87 -5.03 4.96
CA LEU A 60 -5.28 -5.45 3.63
C LEU A 60 -4.49 -4.70 2.56
N PHE A 61 -4.13 -5.41 1.49
CA PHE A 61 -3.52 -4.90 0.27
C PHE A 61 -4.59 -4.83 -0.81
N VAL A 62 -5.02 -3.60 -1.10
CA VAL A 62 -6.10 -3.29 -2.06
C VAL A 62 -5.53 -2.80 -3.38
N LYS A 63 -6.28 -2.96 -4.48
CA LYS A 63 -5.93 -2.42 -5.80
C LYS A 63 -6.48 -0.99 -5.93
N PRO A 64 -5.68 0.07 -5.75
CA PRO A 64 -6.18 1.44 -5.88
C PRO A 64 -6.44 1.84 -7.34
N TYR A 65 -5.80 1.16 -8.28
CA TYR A 65 -5.87 1.43 -9.72
C TYR A 65 -6.14 0.13 -10.48
N GLY A 66 -6.43 0.27 -11.78
CA GLY A 66 -6.47 -0.86 -12.69
C GLY A 66 -5.11 -1.55 -12.83
N THR A 67 -5.15 -2.69 -13.51
CA THR A 67 -3.98 -3.49 -13.83
C THR A 67 -3.38 -2.99 -15.15
N ASP A 68 -2.05 -2.87 -15.20
CA ASP A 68 -1.32 -2.59 -16.44
C ASP A 68 -1.12 -3.88 -17.21
N LYS A 69 -1.45 -3.88 -18.50
CA LYS A 69 -1.39 -5.06 -19.36
C LYS A 69 -0.48 -4.77 -20.54
N ASN A 70 0.57 -5.57 -20.67
CA ASN A 70 1.41 -5.63 -21.86
C ASN A 70 1.17 -6.98 -22.58
N LYS A 71 1.69 -7.13 -23.80
CA LYS A 71 1.56 -8.36 -24.59
C LYS A 71 2.18 -9.59 -23.91
N LYS A 72 3.15 -9.38 -23.01
CA LYS A 72 3.94 -10.44 -22.36
C LYS A 72 3.62 -10.64 -20.88
N PHE A 73 3.14 -9.61 -20.19
CA PHE A 73 2.95 -9.65 -18.75
C PHE A 73 1.85 -8.70 -18.30
N THR A 74 1.33 -8.98 -17.12
CA THR A 74 0.27 -8.21 -16.48
C THR A 74 0.76 -7.74 -15.10
N THR A 75 0.86 -6.43 -14.88
CA THR A 75 1.36 -5.86 -13.61
C THR A 75 0.24 -5.23 -12.81
N THR A 76 0.08 -5.66 -11.56
CA THR A 76 -0.90 -5.12 -10.61
C THR A 76 -0.20 -4.58 -9.38
N LYS A 77 -0.45 -3.30 -9.06
CA LYS A 77 0.02 -2.67 -7.81
C LYS A 77 -1.05 -2.75 -6.73
N TYR A 78 -0.67 -3.26 -5.58
CA TYR A 78 -1.49 -3.27 -4.37
C TYR A 78 -0.90 -2.30 -3.36
N LYS A 79 -1.75 -1.63 -2.58
CA LYS A 79 -1.34 -0.72 -1.51
C LYS A 79 -2.06 -1.06 -0.22
N CYS A 80 -1.43 -0.78 0.92
CA CYS A 80 -2.10 -0.89 2.22
C CYS A 80 -3.41 -0.07 2.23
N HIS A 81 -4.51 -0.72 2.64
CA HIS A 81 -5.84 -0.13 2.69
C HIS A 81 -5.94 1.05 3.67
N ARG A 82 -5.03 1.13 4.65
CA ARG A 82 -4.96 2.23 5.61
C ARG A 82 -4.26 3.47 5.03
N SER A 83 -3.48 3.30 3.96
CA SER A 83 -2.73 4.38 3.29
C SER A 83 -3.66 5.45 2.71
N GLY A 84 -3.25 6.71 2.84
CA GLY A 84 -3.93 7.89 2.34
C GLY A 84 -4.88 8.53 3.34
N PHE A 85 -5.61 9.52 2.85
CA PHE A 85 -6.54 10.33 3.62
C PHE A 85 -7.97 9.82 3.48
N TYR A 86 -8.75 9.96 4.55
CA TYR A 86 -10.19 9.79 4.44
C TYR A 86 -10.77 10.86 3.52
N LYS A 87 -11.51 10.42 2.50
CA LYS A 87 -12.31 11.29 1.64
C LYS A 87 -13.77 10.96 1.89
N SER A 88 -14.53 11.90 2.44
CA SER A 88 -15.97 11.73 2.56
C SER A 88 -16.58 11.55 1.18
N LYS A 89 -17.45 10.56 1.02
CA LYS A 89 -18.21 10.31 -0.20
C LYS A 89 -19.69 10.27 0.16
N GLY A 90 -20.49 11.17 -0.42
CA GLY A 90 -21.94 11.28 -0.20
C GLY A 90 -22.42 12.68 0.15
N LYS A 91 -23.73 12.92 0.08
CA LYS A 91 -24.38 14.21 0.38
C LYS A 91 -24.49 14.52 1.90
N HIS A 92 -23.67 13.88 2.75
CA HIS A 92 -23.78 13.98 4.21
C HIS A 92 -25.15 13.56 4.80
N LEU A 93 -25.97 12.81 4.05
CA LEU A 93 -27.32 12.39 4.49
C LEU A 93 -27.30 11.22 5.49
N ARG A 94 -26.16 10.55 5.66
CA ARG A 94 -25.95 9.49 6.65
C ARG A 94 -24.82 9.92 7.58
N HIS A 95 -25.04 9.78 8.89
CA HIS A 95 -23.98 9.96 9.88
C HIS A 95 -22.84 8.98 9.61
N LEU A 96 -21.60 9.44 9.85
CA LEU A 96 -20.45 8.56 9.81
C LEU A 96 -20.63 7.47 10.87
N LYS A 97 -20.20 6.24 10.56
CA LYS A 97 -20.08 5.20 11.58
C LYS A 97 -19.26 5.75 12.75
N THR A 98 -19.66 5.45 13.99
CA THR A 98 -18.96 5.90 15.21
C THR A 98 -17.47 5.55 15.20
N GLN A 99 -17.10 4.42 14.61
CA GLN A 99 -15.71 3.97 14.46
C GLN A 99 -14.87 4.80 13.47
N GLY A 100 -15.49 5.65 12.65
CA GLY A 100 -14.78 6.48 11.67
C GLY A 100 -14.12 5.71 10.54
N SER A 101 -13.05 6.27 9.97
CA SER A 101 -12.28 5.68 8.87
C SER A 101 -11.06 4.91 9.40
N LYS A 102 -10.70 3.81 8.71
CA LYS A 102 -9.44 3.08 8.97
C LYS A 102 -8.20 3.73 8.34
N LYS A 103 -8.36 4.89 7.68
CA LYS A 103 -7.25 5.62 7.06
C LYS A 103 -6.35 6.25 8.12
N ILE A 104 -5.04 6.13 7.95
CA ILE A 104 -4.04 6.74 8.85
C ILE A 104 -3.77 8.21 8.53
N ASN A 105 -4.44 8.79 7.53
CA ASN A 105 -4.26 10.17 7.09
C ASN A 105 -2.79 10.51 6.76
N GLY A 106 -2.11 9.56 6.13
CA GLY A 106 -0.76 9.69 5.63
C GLY A 106 -0.38 8.48 4.79
N TYR A 107 0.87 8.45 4.34
CA TYR A 107 1.34 7.40 3.45
C TYR A 107 1.88 6.20 4.23
N CYS A 108 1.31 5.02 3.97
CA CYS A 108 1.89 3.75 4.40
C CYS A 108 2.83 3.25 3.29
N PRO A 109 4.09 2.88 3.62
CA PRO A 109 5.07 2.36 2.67
C PRO A 109 4.76 0.94 2.20
N ALA A 110 3.97 0.16 2.95
CA ALA A 110 3.61 -1.21 2.59
C ALA A 110 2.79 -1.24 1.29
N GLU A 111 3.38 -1.82 0.26
CA GLU A 111 2.79 -2.04 -1.06
C GLU A 111 3.27 -3.35 -1.65
N MET A 112 2.63 -3.81 -2.72
CA MET A 112 3.02 -5.03 -3.42
C MET A 112 2.93 -4.76 -4.92
N SER A 113 3.98 -5.08 -5.67
CA SER A 113 3.94 -5.08 -7.13
C SER A 113 3.95 -6.52 -7.61
N VAL A 114 2.86 -6.94 -8.24
CA VAL A 114 2.68 -8.32 -8.73
C VAL A 114 2.74 -8.32 -10.24
N THR A 115 3.67 -9.05 -10.82
CA THR A 115 3.83 -9.24 -12.26
C THR A 115 3.48 -10.69 -12.60
N GLU A 116 2.46 -10.87 -13.44
CA GLU A 116 2.04 -12.17 -13.96
C GLU A 116 2.67 -12.40 -15.34
N ILE A 117 3.39 -13.51 -15.49
CA ILE A 117 4.10 -13.94 -16.71
C ILE A 117 3.77 -15.41 -16.95
N ASP A 118 3.03 -15.73 -18.00
CA ASP A 118 2.66 -17.12 -18.35
C ASP A 118 2.16 -17.96 -17.16
N ALA A 119 1.23 -17.39 -16.37
CA ALA A 119 0.67 -17.96 -15.14
C ALA A 119 1.64 -18.12 -13.94
N ARG A 120 2.87 -17.61 -14.03
CA ARG A 120 3.78 -17.41 -12.90
C ARG A 120 3.62 -16.00 -12.34
N PHE A 121 3.86 -15.84 -11.05
CA PHE A 121 3.68 -14.57 -10.35
C PHE A 121 4.98 -14.17 -9.68
N GLU A 122 5.55 -13.05 -10.11
CA GLU A 122 6.67 -12.39 -9.45
C GLU A 122 6.10 -11.28 -8.57
N VAL A 123 6.49 -11.25 -7.30
CA VAL A 123 5.97 -10.30 -6.32
C VAL A 123 7.12 -9.58 -5.65
N GLU A 124 7.15 -8.27 -5.82
CA GLU A 124 7.96 -7.36 -5.03
C GLU A 124 7.10 -6.82 -3.88
N TYR A 125 7.46 -7.14 -2.64
CA TYR A 125 6.74 -6.77 -1.41
C TYR A 125 7.59 -5.87 -0.51
#